data_AF-A0A9X2RZV8-F1
#
_entry.id   AF-A0A9X2RZV8-F1
#
_cell.length_a   1.000
_cell.length_b   1.000
_cell.length_c   1.000
_cell.angle_alpha   90.00
_cell.angle_beta   90.00
_cell.angle_gamma   90.00
#
_symmetry.space_group_name_H-M   'P 1'
#
loop_
_entity.id
_entity.type
_entity.pdbx_description
1 polymer ?
#
loop_
_entity_poly.entity_id
_entity_poly.type
_entity_poly.pdbx_seq_one_letter_code
_entity_poly.pdbx_strand_id
1 'polypeptide(L)'
;ALRRDGSARKRTDDDPNKNNTPNEERPKTGEPIDVATGEMVMSATDITLPGALPLVLKRHYISGHPCGGWFGRTWAGTLDQRLEIDDAGVVYITDDGMLLTYPVPEPDVPTLPSSGPRWPLCWDGKPDGTFTITVPEHNRTLHFAPLPVS
;
A
#
# COMPACT_ATOMS: atom_id res chain seq x y z
N ALA A 1 -9.20 13.61 10.66
CA ALA A 1 -8.66 12.39 11.28
C ALA A 1 -7.95 11.56 10.21
N LEU A 2 -6.85 10.89 10.56
CA LEU A 2 -6.15 9.96 9.67
C LEU A 2 -7.11 8.83 9.26
N ARG A 3 -7.18 8.46 7.98
CA ARG A 3 -8.11 7.41 7.48
C ARG A 3 -7.60 5.98 7.75
N ARG A 4 -7.09 5.76 8.96
CA ARG A 4 -6.62 4.46 9.49
C ARG A 4 -7.75 3.84 10.32
N ASP A 5 -8.89 3.64 9.68
CA ASP A 5 -10.16 3.25 10.31
C ASP A 5 -10.59 1.81 9.96
N GLY A 6 -9.70 1.04 9.32
CA GLY A 6 -9.98 -0.34 8.92
C GLY A 6 -10.93 -0.47 7.73
N SER A 7 -11.26 0.64 7.04
CA SER A 7 -12.22 0.63 5.93
C SER A 7 -11.59 0.60 4.54
N ALA A 8 -10.28 0.31 4.43
CA ALA A 8 -9.59 0.20 3.13
C ALA A 8 -10.27 -0.79 2.18
N ARG A 9 -10.72 -1.95 2.68
CA ARG A 9 -11.42 -2.94 1.84
C ARG A 9 -12.67 -2.39 1.19
N LYS A 10 -13.56 -1.79 1.99
CA LYS A 10 -14.80 -1.15 1.49
C LYS A 10 -14.52 -0.13 0.38
N ARG A 11 -13.35 0.50 0.40
CA ARG A 11 -12.95 1.52 -0.58
C ARG A 11 -12.35 0.94 -1.86
N THR A 12 -12.01 -0.36 -1.89
CA THR A 12 -11.42 -1.03 -3.04
C THR A 12 -12.29 -2.15 -3.62
N ASP A 13 -13.28 -2.66 -2.89
CA ASP A 13 -14.13 -3.78 -3.35
C ASP A 13 -14.96 -3.44 -4.59
N ASP A 14 -15.35 -2.17 -4.77
CA ASP A 14 -16.11 -1.74 -5.94
C ASP A 14 -15.33 -1.94 -7.25
N ASP A 15 -13.99 -1.83 -7.20
CA ASP A 15 -13.09 -2.09 -8.33
C ASP A 15 -11.68 -2.44 -7.82
N PRO A 16 -11.38 -3.73 -7.58
CA PRO A 16 -10.08 -4.18 -7.10
C PRO A 16 -8.92 -3.94 -8.07
N ASN A 17 -9.20 -3.57 -9.32
CA ASN A 17 -8.18 -3.28 -10.32
C ASN A 17 -7.88 -1.80 -10.45
N LYS A 18 -8.73 -0.93 -9.90
CA LYS A 18 -8.57 0.52 -10.05
C LYS A 18 -7.29 1.05 -9.41
N ASN A 19 -6.92 0.51 -8.25
CA ASN A 19 -5.83 1.04 -7.42
C ASN A 19 -4.67 0.03 -7.27
N ASN A 20 -4.52 -0.94 -8.18
CA ASN A 20 -3.50 -1.99 -8.06
C ASN A 20 -2.29 -1.82 -9.00
N THR A 21 -2.21 -0.68 -9.71
CA THR A 21 -1.07 -0.34 -10.57
C THR A 21 -0.08 0.53 -9.80
N PRO A 22 1.21 0.17 -9.77
CA PRO A 22 2.25 1.00 -9.17
C PRO A 22 2.25 2.42 -9.75
N ASN A 23 2.50 3.41 -8.90
CA ASN A 23 2.34 4.80 -9.27
C ASN A 23 3.31 5.26 -10.38
N GLU A 24 4.51 4.67 -10.41
CA GLU A 24 5.52 4.94 -11.44
C GLU A 24 5.17 4.27 -12.78
N GLU A 25 4.28 3.28 -12.78
CA GLU A 25 3.83 2.55 -13.98
C GLU A 25 2.52 3.09 -14.57
N ARG A 26 1.85 4.02 -13.88
CA ARG A 26 0.63 4.66 -14.38
C ARG A 26 0.92 5.42 -15.68
N PRO A 27 0.17 5.17 -16.77
CA PRO A 27 0.46 5.78 -18.07
C PRO A 27 0.10 7.27 -18.06
N LYS A 28 1.07 8.14 -18.38
CA LYS A 28 0.89 9.62 -18.40
C LYS A 28 1.27 10.19 -19.75
N THR A 29 0.59 11.24 -20.20
CA THR A 29 0.88 11.93 -21.47
C THR A 29 1.11 13.42 -21.26
N GLY A 30 2.36 13.81 -20.95
CA GLY A 30 2.81 15.21 -20.82
C GLY A 30 2.29 15.95 -19.59
N GLU A 31 1.08 15.64 -19.14
CA GLU A 31 0.43 16.15 -17.93
C GLU A 31 0.50 15.10 -16.82
N PRO A 32 0.36 15.50 -15.53
CA PRO A 32 0.32 14.57 -14.41
C PRO A 32 -1.05 13.86 -14.32
N ILE A 33 -1.60 13.41 -15.45
CA ILE A 33 -2.87 12.69 -15.53
C ILE A 33 -2.59 11.26 -15.97
N ASP A 34 -3.06 10.30 -15.18
CA ASP A 34 -3.12 8.90 -15.58
C ASP A 34 -4.21 8.71 -16.64
N VAL A 35 -3.82 8.36 -17.87
CA VAL A 35 -4.76 8.27 -19.00
C VAL A 35 -5.71 7.10 -18.91
N ALA A 36 -5.41 6.07 -18.10
CA ALA A 36 -6.31 4.93 -17.91
C ALA A 36 -7.45 5.27 -16.94
N THR A 37 -7.17 6.08 -15.92
CA THR A 37 -8.12 6.36 -14.82
C THR A 37 -8.68 7.78 -14.84
N GLY A 38 -8.02 8.72 -15.52
CA GLY A 38 -8.31 10.15 -15.48
C GLY A 38 -7.85 10.84 -14.18
N GLU A 39 -7.13 10.13 -13.30
CA GLU A 39 -6.69 10.68 -12.02
C GLU A 39 -5.47 11.59 -12.19
N MET A 40 -5.44 12.68 -11.42
CA MET A 40 -4.24 13.50 -11.30
C MET A 40 -3.28 12.84 -10.32
N VAL A 41 -2.04 12.65 -10.75
CA VAL A 41 -0.98 11.91 -10.06
C VAL A 41 0.32 12.71 -10.07
N MET A 42 0.76 13.14 -8.88
CA MET A 42 2.03 13.85 -8.69
C MET A 42 2.87 13.20 -7.59
N SER A 43 4.19 13.27 -7.72
CA SER A 43 5.14 12.70 -6.75
C SER A 43 6.14 13.76 -6.31
N ALA A 44 6.50 13.76 -5.03
CA ALA A 44 7.57 14.57 -4.50
C ALA A 44 8.46 13.74 -3.57
N THR A 45 9.77 13.91 -3.67
CA THR A 45 10.72 13.38 -2.69
C THR A 45 10.94 14.45 -1.64
N ASP A 46 10.63 14.14 -0.38
CA ASP A 46 10.77 15.09 0.72
C ASP A 46 12.16 14.98 1.35
N ILE A 47 12.67 13.76 1.57
CA ILE A 47 13.97 13.52 2.19
C ILE A 47 14.66 12.33 1.52
N THR A 48 15.97 12.45 1.29
CA THR A 48 16.86 11.34 0.95
C THR A 48 17.93 11.20 2.02
N LEU A 49 17.92 10.08 2.75
CA LEU A 49 18.94 9.75 3.73
C LEU A 49 19.92 8.75 3.11
N PRO A 50 21.19 9.15 2.91
CA PRO A 50 22.19 8.26 2.32
C PRO A 50 22.59 7.16 3.31
N GLY A 51 22.99 6.00 2.77
CA GLY A 51 23.45 4.85 3.55
C GLY A 51 23.67 3.64 2.65
N ALA A 52 24.13 2.52 3.22
CA ALA A 52 24.24 1.25 2.49
C ALA A 52 22.87 0.77 1.97
N LEU A 53 21.81 1.10 2.71
CA LEU A 53 20.42 1.03 2.26
C LEU A 53 19.81 2.44 2.36
N PRO A 54 19.79 3.21 1.27
CA PRO A 54 19.26 4.57 1.29
C PRO A 54 17.77 4.59 1.65
N LEU A 55 17.38 5.47 2.56
CA LEU A 55 15.97 5.71 2.88
C LEU A 55 15.49 6.96 2.14
N VAL A 56 14.49 6.79 1.28
CA VAL A 56 13.86 7.88 0.53
C VAL A 56 12.43 8.05 1.04
N LEU A 57 12.11 9.23 1.54
CA LEU A 57 10.75 9.59 1.92
C LEU A 57 10.10 10.31 0.74
N LYS A 58 9.10 9.65 0.16
CA LYS A 58 8.28 10.18 -0.94
C LYS A 58 6.85 10.38 -0.47
N ARG A 59 6.18 11.33 -1.12
CA ARG A 59 4.73 11.51 -1.07
C ARG A 59 4.15 11.56 -2.47
N HIS A 60 2.95 11.02 -2.60
CA HIS A 60 2.23 10.89 -3.86
C HIS A 60 0.84 11.47 -3.68
N TYR A 61 0.54 12.52 -4.44
CA TYR A 61 -0.81 13.02 -4.58
C TYR A 61 -1.51 12.22 -5.66
N ILE A 62 -2.68 11.66 -5.33
CA ILE A 62 -3.51 10.91 -6.27
C ILE A 62 -4.94 11.36 -6.01
N SER A 63 -5.55 12.10 -6.94
CA SER A 63 -6.85 12.77 -6.72
C SER A 63 -7.96 11.82 -6.27
N GLY A 64 -7.91 10.55 -6.70
CA GLY A 64 -8.88 9.52 -6.33
C GLY A 64 -8.43 8.56 -5.23
N HIS A 65 -7.25 8.74 -4.62
CA HIS A 65 -6.74 7.78 -3.63
C HIS A 65 -7.65 7.74 -2.40
N PRO A 66 -8.19 6.56 -2.04
CA PRO A 66 -9.27 6.51 -1.06
C PRO A 66 -8.77 6.37 0.38
N CYS A 67 -7.50 6.00 0.58
CA CYS A 67 -6.93 5.52 1.84
C CYS A 67 -5.83 6.43 2.41
N GLY A 68 -5.92 7.75 2.20
CA GLY A 68 -4.84 8.66 2.54
C GLY A 68 -4.51 8.77 4.03
N GLY A 69 -3.31 9.26 4.31
CA GLY A 69 -2.70 9.22 5.64
C GLY A 69 -2.21 10.58 6.15
N TRP A 70 -0.95 10.64 6.55
CA TRP A 70 -0.34 11.78 7.25
C TRP A 70 -0.35 13.07 6.44
N PHE A 71 -0.27 12.98 5.12
CA PHE A 71 -0.30 14.14 4.23
C PHE A 71 -1.71 14.56 3.79
N GLY A 72 -2.74 13.83 4.23
CA GLY A 72 -4.14 14.13 3.93
C GLY A 72 -4.86 13.03 3.17
N ARG A 73 -6.14 13.27 2.85
CA ARG A 73 -7.10 12.25 2.41
C ARG A 73 -6.74 11.54 1.09
N THR A 74 -6.06 12.24 0.18
CA THR A 74 -5.76 11.80 -1.18
C THR A 74 -4.25 11.67 -1.42
N TRP A 75 -3.50 11.50 -0.33
CA TRP A 75 -2.05 11.34 -0.36
C TRP A 75 -1.65 9.96 0.13
N ALA A 76 -0.67 9.37 -0.55
CA ALA A 76 0.10 8.25 -0.08
C ALA A 76 1.55 8.68 0.16
N GLY A 77 2.31 7.89 0.89
CA GLY A 77 3.73 8.15 1.11
C GLY A 77 4.42 7.04 1.87
N THR A 78 5.74 7.10 1.91
CA THR A 78 6.59 6.06 2.53
C THR A 78 6.20 5.73 3.98
N LEU A 79 5.75 6.73 4.74
CA LEU A 79 5.37 6.59 6.15
C LEU A 79 3.87 6.29 6.37
N ASP A 80 3.10 6.16 5.29
CA ASP A 80 1.67 5.82 5.32
C ASP A 80 1.38 4.34 5.02
N GLN A 81 2.43 3.58 4.67
CA GLN A 81 2.37 2.14 4.48
C GLN A 81 1.79 1.43 5.70
N ARG A 82 0.80 0.56 5.47
CA ARG A 82 0.15 -0.19 6.55
C ARG A 82 -0.68 -1.35 6.01
N LEU A 83 -1.01 -2.27 6.90
CA LEU A 83 -2.03 -3.27 6.69
C LEU A 83 -3.30 -2.86 7.42
N GLU A 84 -4.45 -3.01 6.77
CA GLU A 84 -5.77 -2.99 7.40
C GLU A 84 -6.36 -4.40 7.30
N ILE A 85 -6.80 -4.95 8.43
CA ILE A 85 -7.23 -6.35 8.56
C ILE A 85 -8.72 -6.38 8.91
N ASP A 86 -9.47 -7.28 8.27
CA ASP A 86 -10.88 -7.55 8.53
C ASP A 86 -11.20 -9.04 8.34
N ASP A 87 -12.48 -9.41 8.52
CA ASP A 87 -12.93 -10.80 8.41
C ASP A 87 -12.74 -11.43 7.02
N ALA A 88 -12.52 -10.62 5.98
CA ALA A 88 -12.27 -11.09 4.61
C ALA A 88 -10.77 -11.21 4.27
N GLY A 89 -9.88 -10.76 5.16
CA GLY A 89 -8.43 -10.90 5.02
C GLY A 89 -7.67 -9.60 5.28
N VAL A 90 -6.70 -9.28 4.41
CA VAL A 90 -5.79 -8.14 4.59
C VAL A 90 -5.82 -7.21 3.39
N VAL A 91 -5.79 -5.89 3.61
CA VAL A 91 -5.53 -4.89 2.57
C VAL A 91 -4.22 -4.19 2.90
N TYR A 92 -3.25 -4.30 1.99
CA TYR A 92 -1.99 -3.56 2.05
C TYR A 92 -2.12 -2.24 1.29
N ILE A 93 -1.89 -1.13 2.00
CA ILE A 93 -1.74 0.20 1.43
C ILE A 93 -0.25 0.50 1.30
N THR A 94 0.23 0.62 0.07
CA THR A 94 1.66 0.80 -0.25
C THR A 94 2.14 2.24 -0.04
N ASP A 95 3.45 2.46 -0.18
CA ASP A 95 4.06 3.80 -0.10
C ASP A 95 3.65 4.71 -1.25
N ASP A 96 3.36 4.11 -2.41
CA ASP A 96 3.00 4.82 -3.63
C ASP A 96 1.48 4.92 -3.87
N GLY A 97 0.66 4.36 -2.96
CA GLY A 97 -0.80 4.50 -2.96
C GLY A 97 -1.56 3.37 -3.66
N MET A 98 -0.86 2.30 -4.06
CA MET A 98 -1.45 1.05 -4.48
C MET A 98 -2.19 0.36 -3.32
N LEU A 99 -3.27 -0.34 -3.64
CA LEU A 99 -4.05 -1.18 -2.72
C LEU A 99 -3.98 -2.63 -3.19
N LEU A 100 -3.39 -3.49 -2.36
CA LEU A 100 -3.33 -4.93 -2.61
C LEU A 100 -4.21 -5.67 -1.60
N THR A 101 -5.21 -6.36 -2.12
CA THR A 101 -6.17 -7.11 -1.30
C THR A 101 -5.78 -8.57 -1.27
N TYR A 102 -5.62 -9.12 -0.06
CA TYR A 102 -5.30 -10.51 0.21
C TYR A 102 -6.52 -11.20 0.83
N PRO A 103 -6.79 -12.47 0.50
CA PRO A 103 -7.71 -13.30 1.28
C PRO A 103 -7.16 -13.51 2.70
N VAL A 104 -7.95 -14.16 3.57
CA VAL A 104 -7.50 -14.57 4.90
C VAL A 104 -6.25 -15.45 4.76
N PRO A 105 -5.09 -15.04 5.30
CA PRO A 105 -3.86 -15.80 5.17
C PRO A 105 -3.85 -17.00 6.12
N GLU A 106 -3.29 -18.11 5.66
CA GLU A 106 -3.01 -19.27 6.51
C GLU A 106 -1.64 -19.10 7.21
N PRO A 107 -1.50 -19.58 8.46
CA PRO A 107 -0.23 -19.52 9.18
C PRO A 107 0.92 -20.17 8.39
N ASP A 108 2.03 -19.45 8.27
CA ASP A 108 3.27 -19.87 7.59
C ASP A 108 3.11 -20.22 6.09
N VAL A 109 1.98 -19.87 5.47
CA VAL A 109 1.71 -20.08 4.04
C VAL A 109 1.76 -18.73 3.30
N PRO A 110 2.62 -18.57 2.28
CA PRO A 110 2.63 -17.37 1.46
C PRO A 110 1.29 -17.15 0.75
N THR A 111 0.65 -16.02 1.05
CA THR A 111 -0.63 -15.61 0.49
C THR A 111 -0.42 -14.51 -0.54
N LEU A 112 -1.04 -14.64 -1.72
CA LEU A 112 -0.89 -13.69 -2.81
C LEU A 112 -2.11 -12.75 -2.89
N PRO A 113 -1.94 -11.51 -3.39
CA PRO A 113 -3.08 -10.62 -3.55
C PRO A 113 -3.98 -11.11 -4.69
N SER A 114 -5.26 -10.75 -4.62
CA SER A 114 -6.27 -11.10 -5.60
C SER A 114 -6.04 -10.42 -6.96
N SER A 115 -5.35 -9.28 -6.97
CA SER A 115 -5.01 -8.50 -8.16
C SER A 115 -3.69 -7.73 -7.96
N GLY A 116 -3.09 -7.23 -9.05
CA GLY A 116 -1.86 -6.45 -9.00
C GLY A 116 -0.56 -7.29 -8.91
N PRO A 117 0.57 -6.66 -8.53
CA PRO A 117 1.85 -7.34 -8.33
C PRO A 117 1.78 -8.51 -7.34
N ARG A 118 2.48 -9.61 -7.65
CA ARG A 118 2.42 -10.86 -6.87
C ARG A 118 3.34 -10.84 -5.66
N TRP A 119 3.12 -9.90 -4.75
CA TRP A 119 3.91 -9.74 -3.52
C TRP A 119 3.39 -10.66 -2.41
N PRO A 120 4.11 -11.72 -2.03
CA PRO A 120 3.63 -12.67 -1.03
C PRO A 120 3.56 -12.05 0.36
N LEU A 121 2.42 -12.23 1.02
CA LEU A 121 2.18 -11.90 2.42
C LEU A 121 2.27 -13.18 3.27
N CYS A 122 3.00 -13.12 4.38
CA CYS A 122 3.11 -14.22 5.35
C CYS A 122 2.79 -13.72 6.77
N TRP A 123 2.30 -14.63 7.61
CA TRP A 123 1.96 -14.41 9.02
C TRP A 123 2.08 -15.73 9.79
N ASP A 124 2.46 -15.68 11.07
CA ASP A 124 2.76 -16.86 11.89
C ASP A 124 1.53 -17.42 12.64
N GLY A 125 0.34 -16.92 12.36
CA GLY A 125 -0.89 -17.36 13.02
C GLY A 125 -1.16 -16.76 14.41
N LYS A 126 -0.25 -15.95 14.96
CA LYS A 126 -0.43 -15.37 16.30
C LYS A 126 -1.21 -14.05 16.24
N PRO A 127 -2.14 -13.78 17.18
CA PRO A 127 -2.91 -12.54 17.20
C PRO A 127 -2.07 -11.25 17.19
N ASP A 128 -0.86 -11.31 17.76
CA ASP A 128 0.14 -10.24 17.83
C ASP A 128 1.33 -10.45 16.88
N GLY A 129 1.20 -11.43 15.96
CA GLY A 129 2.20 -11.79 14.99
C GLY A 129 2.53 -10.65 14.03
N THR A 130 3.79 -10.59 13.60
CA THR A 130 4.23 -9.66 12.56
C THR A 130 3.87 -10.23 11.20
N PHE A 131 3.22 -9.42 10.37
CA PHE A 131 3.05 -9.73 8.96
C PHE A 131 4.29 -9.35 8.18
N THR A 132 4.62 -10.14 7.16
CA THR A 132 5.69 -9.79 6.21
C THR A 132 5.15 -9.74 4.80
N ILE A 133 5.58 -8.75 4.01
CA ILE A 133 5.34 -8.70 2.56
C ILE A 133 6.69 -8.71 1.85
N THR A 134 6.89 -9.68 0.96
CA THR A 134 8.08 -9.75 0.11
C THR A 134 7.80 -9.04 -1.21
N VAL A 135 8.69 -8.12 -1.59
CA VAL A 135 8.67 -7.32 -2.82
C VAL A 135 9.89 -7.75 -3.66
N PRO A 136 9.76 -8.80 -4.50
CA PRO A 136 10.90 -9.42 -5.16
C PRO A 136 11.64 -8.48 -6.11
N GLU A 137 10.92 -7.60 -6.79
CA GLU A 137 11.47 -6.68 -7.80
C GLU A 137 12.44 -5.68 -7.17
N HIS A 138 12.26 -5.41 -5.87
CA HIS A 138 13.10 -4.51 -5.07
C HIS A 138 14.01 -5.25 -4.10
N ASN A 139 14.02 -6.59 -4.10
CA ASN A 139 14.72 -7.43 -3.13
C ASN A 139 14.50 -6.95 -1.68
N ARG A 140 13.24 -6.66 -1.33
CA ARG A 140 12.86 -6.05 -0.06
C ARG A 140 11.79 -6.89 0.64
N THR A 141 11.90 -7.02 1.95
CA THR A 141 10.83 -7.55 2.80
C THR A 141 10.39 -6.46 3.77
N LEU A 142 9.08 -6.18 3.76
CA LEU A 142 8.44 -5.25 4.67
C LEU A 142 7.89 -6.02 5.87
N HIS A 143 8.01 -5.44 7.06
CA HIS A 143 7.53 -6.00 8.30
C HIS A 143 6.49 -5.08 8.91
N PHE A 144 5.34 -5.62 9.28
CA PHE A 144 4.21 -4.89 9.86
C PHE A 144 3.86 -5.48 11.21
N ALA A 145 4.23 -4.76 12.28
CA ALA A 145 3.84 -5.09 13.63
C ALA A 145 2.43 -4.56 13.94
N PRO A 146 1.66 -5.22 14.84
CA PRO A 146 0.39 -4.70 15.31
C PRO A 146 0.60 -3.34 15.99
N LEU A 147 -0.42 -2.47 15.91
CA LEU A 147 -0.42 -1.23 16.67
C LEU A 147 -0.49 -1.53 18.17
N PRO A 148 0.22 -0.78 19.03
CA PRO A 148 0.09 -0.94 20.47
C PRO A 148 -1.36 -0.75 20.91
N VAL A 149 -1.85 -1.63 21.77
CA VAL A 149 -3.12 -1.44 22.47
C VAL A 149 -2.99 -0.20 23.36
N SER A 150 -3.85 0.78 23.13
CA SER A 150 -3.89 2.05 23.88
C SER A 150 -4.70 1.92 25.17
#